data_AF-A0A959JUX1-F1
#
_entry.id   AF-A0A959JUX1-F1
#
_cell.length_a   1.000
_cell.length_b   1.000
_cell.length_c   1.000
_cell.angle_alpha   90.00
_cell.angle_beta   90.00
_cell.angle_gamma   90.00
#
_symmetry.space_group_name_H-M   'P 1'
#
loop_
_entity.id
_entity.type
_entity.pdbx_description
1 polymer ?
#
loop_
_entity_poly.entity_id
_entity_poly.type
_entity_poly.pdbx_seq_one_letter_code
_entity_poly.pdbx_strand_id
1 'polypeptide(L)'
;MKALFNYPFAIYFVAAITSLGIMIMIDYILGAEAEHLNAWVIVNRLFGNETAIGDSLAIRQFGLMGATVIMLAINSFFGAILIQLVRLFIRFIHS
;
A
#
# COMPACT_ATOMS: atom_id res chain seq x y z
N MET A 1 -4.64 -6.37 -24.32
CA MET A 1 -5.65 -6.86 -23.36
C MET A 1 -6.07 -8.32 -23.58
N LYS A 2 -6.18 -8.83 -24.82
CA LYS A 2 -6.58 -10.24 -25.08
C LYS A 2 -5.64 -11.30 -24.47
N ALA A 3 -4.36 -11.00 -24.30
CA ALA A 3 -3.39 -11.95 -23.76
C ALA A 3 -3.24 -11.94 -22.23
N LEU A 4 -3.84 -10.97 -21.52
CA LEU A 4 -3.93 -11.00 -20.05
C LEU A 4 -4.71 -12.23 -19.56
N PHE A 5 -5.66 -12.72 -20.38
CA PHE A 5 -6.48 -13.90 -20.08
C PHE A 5 -5.76 -15.24 -20.26
N ASN A 6 -4.58 -15.27 -20.92
CA ASN A 6 -3.86 -16.52 -21.17
C ASN A 6 -2.95 -16.96 -20.01
N TYR A 7 -2.56 -16.04 -19.12
CA TYR A 7 -1.69 -16.35 -17.97
C TYR A 7 -2.18 -15.69 -16.67
N PRO A 8 -3.45 -15.87 -16.27
CA PRO A 8 -4.02 -15.22 -15.10
C PRO A 8 -3.22 -15.56 -13.84
N PHE A 9 -2.78 -16.82 -13.69
CA PHE A 9 -2.00 -17.26 -12.54
C PHE A 9 -0.66 -16.53 -12.40
N ALA A 10 0.09 -16.34 -13.50
CA ALA A 10 1.37 -15.64 -13.46
C ALA A 10 1.22 -14.16 -13.06
N ILE A 11 0.16 -13.51 -13.54
CA ILE A 11 -0.15 -12.11 -13.20
C ILE A 11 -0.48 -11.99 -11.71
N TYR A 12 -1.36 -12.86 -11.19
CA TYR A 12 -1.70 -12.86 -9.76
C TYR A 12 -0.50 -13.20 -8.89
N PHE A 13 0.35 -14.14 -9.31
CA PHE A 13 1.56 -14.52 -8.59
C PHE A 13 2.56 -13.37 -8.50
N VAL A 14 2.82 -12.66 -9.60
CA VAL A 14 3.71 -11.50 -9.58
C VAL A 14 3.10 -10.33 -8.80
N ALA A 15 1.80 -10.09 -8.92
CA ALA A 15 1.13 -9.09 -8.10
C ALA A 15 1.23 -9.42 -6.61
N ALA A 16 1.10 -10.70 -6.24
CA ALA A 16 1.24 -11.16 -4.85
C ALA A 16 2.67 -10.97 -4.32
N ILE A 17 3.70 -11.39 -5.08
CA ILE A 17 5.10 -11.18 -4.68
C ILE A 17 5.43 -9.68 -4.60
N THR A 18 4.96 -8.89 -5.56
CA THR A 18 5.19 -7.44 -5.57
C THR A 18 4.51 -6.76 -4.39
N SER A 19 3.26 -7.13 -4.10
CA SER A 19 2.52 -6.64 -2.93
C SER A 19 3.21 -7.03 -1.63
N LEU A 20 3.70 -8.27 -1.52
CA LEU A 20 4.43 -8.76 -0.36
C LEU A 20 5.77 -8.03 -0.16
N GLY A 21 6.52 -7.78 -1.23
CA GLY A 21 7.75 -6.99 -1.20
C GLY A 21 7.51 -5.53 -0.80
N ILE A 22 6.42 -4.93 -1.28
CA ILE A 22 5.98 -3.61 -0.82
C ILE A 22 5.63 -3.63 0.66
N MET A 23 4.88 -4.62 1.13
CA MET A 23 4.53 -4.77 2.55
C MET A 23 5.77 -4.84 3.43
N ILE A 24 6.73 -5.72 3.09
CA ILE A 24 8.00 -5.84 3.80
C ILE A 24 8.78 -4.53 3.79
N MET A 25 8.79 -3.80 2.67
CA MET A 25 9.50 -2.52 2.59
C MET A 25 8.83 -1.44 3.44
N ILE A 26 7.50 -1.39 3.48
CA ILE A 26 6.72 -0.50 4.36
C ILE A 26 7.05 -0.82 5.82
N ASP A 27 6.97 -2.09 6.21
CA ASP A 27 7.25 -2.53 7.57
C ASP A 27 8.71 -2.24 7.97
N TYR A 28 9.66 -2.35 7.03
CA TYR A 28 11.06 -2.01 7.27
C TYR A 28 11.30 -0.50 7.42
N ILE A 29 10.64 0.33 6.60
CA ILE A 29 10.84 1.80 6.61
C ILE A 29 10.08 2.47 7.77
N LEU A 30 8.87 2.02 8.05
CA LEU A 30 7.98 2.63 9.06
C LEU A 30 7.99 1.88 10.40
N GLY A 31 8.50 0.64 10.45
CA GLY A 31 8.55 -0.14 11.69
C GLY A 31 7.16 -0.33 12.30
N ALA A 32 7.09 -0.31 13.63
CA ALA A 32 5.82 -0.37 14.38
C ALA A 32 4.84 0.77 14.02
N GLU A 33 5.29 1.86 13.40
CA GLU A 33 4.39 2.92 12.93
C GLU A 33 3.54 2.54 11.72
N ALA A 34 3.90 1.48 10.98
CA ALA A 34 3.10 0.98 9.88
C ALA A 34 1.72 0.47 10.35
N GLU A 35 1.66 -0.17 11.52
CA GLU A 35 0.39 -0.59 12.14
C GLU A 35 -0.48 0.62 12.54
N HIS A 36 0.15 1.70 13.00
CA HIS A 36 -0.53 2.92 13.43
C HIS A 36 -0.97 3.83 12.26
N LEU A 37 -0.30 3.75 11.11
CA LEU A 37 -0.63 4.46 9.86
C LEU A 37 -1.54 3.65 8.93
N ASN A 38 -2.12 2.57 9.44
CA ASN A 38 -3.03 1.73 8.68
C ASN A 38 -4.26 2.53 8.21
N ALA A 39 -4.61 2.33 6.94
CA ALA A 39 -5.78 2.92 6.29
C ALA A 39 -7.07 2.76 7.11
N TRP A 40 -7.27 1.56 7.67
CA TRP A 40 -8.44 1.24 8.46
C TRP A 40 -8.51 2.03 9.76
N VAL A 41 -7.36 2.25 10.42
CA VAL A 41 -7.27 3.02 11.67
C VAL A 41 -7.60 4.49 11.42
N ILE A 42 -7.00 5.07 10.39
CA ILE A 42 -7.21 6.49 10.05
C ILE A 42 -8.67 6.72 9.65
N VAL A 43 -9.26 5.84 8.85
CA VAL A 43 -10.67 5.94 8.44
C VAL A 43 -11.60 5.84 9.64
N ASN A 44 -11.40 4.88 10.55
CA ASN A 44 -12.22 4.79 11.75
C ASN A 44 -12.15 6.06 12.60
N ARG A 45 -10.95 6.60 12.79
CA ARG A 45 -10.75 7.84 13.54
C ARG A 45 -11.37 9.06 12.84
N LEU A 46 -11.38 9.11 11.49
CA LEU A 46 -12.09 10.13 10.72
C LEU A 46 -13.61 10.07 10.91
N PHE A 47 -14.16 8.87 11.11
CA PHE A 47 -15.57 8.66 11.45
C PHE A 47 -15.88 8.86 12.94
N GLY A 48 -14.88 9.21 13.75
CA GLY A 48 -15.04 9.42 15.20
C GLY A 48 -15.06 8.13 16.03
N ASN A 49 -14.73 6.98 15.43
CA ASN A 49 -14.63 5.73 16.16
C ASN A 49 -13.30 5.65 16.91
N GLU A 50 -13.35 5.13 18.14
CA GLU A 50 -12.15 4.81 18.90
C GLU A 50 -11.48 3.54 18.37
N THR A 51 -10.16 3.55 18.31
CA THR A 51 -9.35 2.39 17.92
C THR A 51 -8.41 2.03 19.06
N ALA A 52 -8.28 0.76 19.41
CA ALA A 52 -7.35 0.28 20.45
C ALA A 52 -5.85 0.45 20.10
N ILE A 53 -5.57 1.01 18.93
CA ILE A 53 -4.24 1.23 18.38
C ILE A 53 -3.79 2.64 18.78
N GLY A 54 -2.57 2.77 19.31
CA GLY A 54 -1.98 4.04 19.72
C GLY A 54 -1.80 5.05 18.57
N ASP A 55 -1.55 6.31 18.91
CA ASP A 55 -1.31 7.36 17.91
C ASP A 55 0.03 7.19 17.19
N SER A 56 0.00 7.19 15.86
CA SER A 56 1.23 7.29 15.05
C SER A 56 1.90 8.65 15.26
N LEU A 57 3.21 8.72 14.98
CA LEU A 57 3.96 9.98 15.02
C LEU A 57 3.38 11.01 14.03
N ALA A 58 2.88 10.55 12.89
CA ALA A 58 2.19 11.39 11.91
C ALA A 58 0.92 12.05 12.48
N ILE A 59 0.10 11.32 13.25
CA ILE A 59 -1.08 11.89 13.91
C ILE A 59 -0.66 12.87 15.00
N ARG A 60 0.40 12.55 15.77
CA ARG A 60 0.91 13.44 16.83
C ARG A 60 1.52 14.73 16.30
N GLN A 61 2.21 14.70 15.16
CA GLN A 61 2.92 15.84 14.60
C GLN A 61 2.04 16.70 13.67
N PHE A 62 1.19 16.06 12.85
CA PHE A 62 0.43 16.73 11.79
C PHE A 62 -1.09 16.62 11.96
N GLY A 63 -1.55 16.01 13.05
CA GLY A 63 -2.96 15.73 13.27
C GLY A 63 -3.52 14.65 12.35
N LEU A 64 -4.79 14.32 12.56
CA LEU A 64 -5.50 13.28 11.79
C LEU A 64 -5.55 13.60 10.28
N MET A 65 -5.72 14.88 9.92
CA MET A 65 -5.74 15.31 8.52
C MET A 65 -4.37 15.10 7.85
N GLY A 66 -3.28 15.48 8.51
CA GLY A 66 -1.92 15.27 7.99
C GLY A 66 -1.58 13.79 7.84
N ALA A 67 -1.93 12.97 8.83
CA ALA A 67 -1.78 11.52 8.74
C ALA A 67 -2.58 10.92 7.57
N THR A 68 -3.79 11.42 7.30
CA THR A 68 -4.60 10.99 6.15
C THR A 68 -3.92 11.31 4.82
N VAL A 69 -3.37 12.52 4.68
CA VAL A 69 -2.63 12.92 3.46
C VAL A 69 -1.38 12.07 3.26
N ILE A 70 -0.61 11.84 4.33
CA ILE A 70 0.59 10.99 4.30
C ILE A 70 0.22 9.56 3.89
N MET A 71 -0.82 8.99 4.51
CA MET A 71 -1.33 7.67 4.16
C MET A 71 -1.73 7.59 2.68
N LEU A 72 -2.47 8.57 2.16
CA LEU A 72 -2.89 8.59 0.75
C LEU A 72 -1.70 8.72 -0.20
N ALA A 73 -0.73 9.58 0.14
CA ALA A 73 0.47 9.79 -0.65
C ALA A 73 1.31 8.51 -0.74
N ILE A 74 1.53 7.85 0.40
CA ILE A 74 2.28 6.59 0.49
C ILE A 74 1.55 5.49 -0.31
N ASN A 75 0.25 5.31 -0.10
CA ASN A 75 -0.53 4.30 -0.84
C ASN A 75 -0.55 4.57 -2.35
N SER A 76 -0.66 5.83 -2.77
CA SER A 76 -0.62 6.21 -4.19
C SER A 76 0.74 5.94 -4.82
N PHE A 77 1.82 6.25 -4.10
CA PHE A 77 3.19 5.98 -4.54
C PHE A 77 3.42 4.48 -4.75
N PHE A 78 3.00 3.66 -3.78
CA PHE A 78 3.09 2.21 -3.89
C PHE A 78 2.23 1.62 -5.01
N GLY A 79 0.99 2.12 -5.16
CA GLY A 79 0.12 1.75 -6.27
C GLY A 79 0.75 2.05 -7.63
N ALA A 80 1.40 3.22 -7.77
CA ALA A 80 2.12 3.58 -9.00
C ALA A 80 3.28 2.63 -9.29
N ILE A 81 4.10 2.29 -8.29
CA ILE A 81 5.20 1.31 -8.42
C ILE A 81 4.65 -0.04 -8.88
N LEU A 82 3.59 -0.52 -8.24
CA LEU A 82 3.00 -1.83 -8.55
C LEU A 82 2.45 -1.88 -9.98
N ILE A 83 1.82 -0.80 -10.46
CA ILE A 83 1.38 -0.69 -11.86
C ILE A 83 2.57 -0.76 -12.83
N GLN A 84 3.67 -0.06 -12.54
CA GLN A 84 4.83 -0.09 -13.43
C GLN A 84 5.51 -1.45 -13.45
N LEU A 85 5.60 -2.13 -12.32
CA LEU A 85 6.14 -3.49 -12.23
C LEU A 85 5.27 -4.49 -12.99
N VAL A 86 3.94 -4.42 -12.85
CA VAL A 86 3.02 -5.26 -13.63
C VAL A 86 3.17 -4.97 -15.13
N ARG A 87 3.31 -3.71 -15.54
CA ARG A 87 3.56 -3.35 -16.95
C ARG A 87 4.88 -3.89 -17.47
N LEU A 88 5.95 -3.80 -16.68
CA LEU A 88 7.27 -4.34 -17.04
C LEU A 88 7.21 -5.85 -17.23
N PHE A 89 6.54 -6.55 -16.32
CA PHE A 89 6.38 -8.00 -16.38
C PHE A 89 5.56 -8.44 -17.59
N ILE A 90 4.45 -7.74 -17.89
CA ILE A 90 3.66 -8.01 -19.09
C ILE A 90 4.52 -7.88 -20.35
N ARG A 91 5.38 -6.84 -20.43
CA ARG A 91 6.32 -6.68 -21.55
C ARG A 91 7.32 -7.84 -21.62
N PHE A 92 7.83 -8.32 -20.48
CA PHE A 92 8.79 -9.41 -20.45
C PHE A 92 8.18 -10.75 -20.92
N ILE A 93 6.92 -11.02 -20.59
CA ILE A 93 6.21 -12.22 -21.08
C ILE A 93 5.85 -12.14 -22.57
N HIS A 94 5.61 -10.93 -23.09
CA HIS A 94 5.18 -10.71 -24.48
C HIS A 94 6.31 -10.36 -25.45
N SER A 95 7.55 -10.30 -24.97
CA SER A 95 8.76 -10.12 -25.78
C SER A 95 9.39 -11.47 -26.09
#